data_AF-A0A7X8BQK1-F1
#
_entry.id   AF-A0A7X8BQK1-F1
#
_cell.length_a   1.000
_cell.length_b   1.000
_cell.length_c   1.000
_cell.angle_alpha   90.00
_cell.angle_beta   90.00
_cell.angle_gamma   90.00
#
_symmetry.space_group_name_H-M   'P 1'
#
loop_
_entity.id
_entity.type
_entity.pdbx_description
1 polymer ?
#
loop_
_entity_poly.entity_id
_entity_poly.type
_entity_poly.pdbx_seq_one_letter_code
_entity_poly.pdbx_strand_id
1 'polypeptide(L)' 'MPANIAEGSAKSSNKDFARFLEISLGSIYELETELLVSYKLSYLEPEIYDQLQKKISELQRMINGFKGTLII' A
#
# COMPACT_ATOMS: atom_id res chain seq x y z
N MET A 1 -2.13 1.75 -6.91
CA MET A 1 -2.65 1.90 -5.53
C MET A 1 -3.86 2.84 -5.44
N PRO A 2 -3.81 4.16 -5.69
CA PRO A 2 -4.96 5.05 -5.44
C PRO A 2 -6.20 4.71 -6.27
N ALA A 3 -6.01 4.31 -7.53
CA ALA A 3 -7.09 3.90 -8.42
C ALA A 3 -7.86 2.69 -7.89
N ASN A 4 -7.17 1.68 -7.33
CA ASN A 4 -7.82 0.50 -6.76
C ASN A 4 -8.63 0.86 -5.50
N ILE A 5 -8.12 1.75 -4.64
CA ILE A 5 -8.86 2.25 -3.48
C ILE A 5 -10.12 3.00 -3.94
N ALA A 6 -10.00 3.92 -4.90
CA ALA A 6 -11.13 4.67 -5.44
C ALA A 6 -12.17 3.75 -6.09
N GLU A 7 -11.74 2.79 -6.91
CA GLU A 7 -12.65 1.83 -7.56
C GLU A 7 -13.35 0.94 -6.53
N GLY A 8 -12.60 0.47 -5.52
CA GLY A 8 -13.15 -0.33 -4.42
C GLY A 8 -14.19 0.42 -3.61
N SER A 9 -13.95 1.72 -3.34
CA SER A 9 -14.87 2.56 -2.57
C SER A 9 -16.22 2.79 -3.25
N ALA A 10 -16.28 2.60 -4.57
CA ALA A 10 -17.50 2.69 -5.36
C ALA A 10 -18.28 1.36 -5.44
N LYS A 11 -17.77 0.27 -4.86
CA LYS A 11 -18.47 -1.03 -4.85
C LYS A 11 -19.58 -1.04 -3.81
N SER A 12 -20.60 -1.86 -4.07
CA SER A 12 -21.83 -1.92 -3.26
C SER A 12 -21.68 -2.70 -1.95
N SER A 13 -20.59 -3.45 -1.76
CA SER A 13 -20.38 -4.27 -0.57
C SER A 13 -19.01 -4.03 0.08
N ASN A 14 -18.98 -4.11 1.41
CA ASN A 14 -17.73 -4.05 2.19
C ASN A 14 -16.76 -5.16 1.79
N LYS A 15 -17.27 -6.35 1.43
CA LYS A 15 -16.45 -7.46 0.96
C LYS A 15 -15.73 -7.13 -0.35
N ASP A 16 -16.43 -6.51 -1.29
CA ASP A 16 -15.80 -6.07 -2.54
C ASP A 16 -14.80 -4.96 -2.28
N PHE A 17 -15.12 -3.97 -1.45
CA PHE A 17 -14.16 -2.92 -1.12
C PHE A 17 -12.91 -3.52 -0.46
N ALA A 18 -13.05 -4.44 0.50
CA ALA A 18 -11.94 -5.13 1.13
C ALA A 18 -11.02 -5.85 0.12
N ARG A 19 -11.60 -6.48 -0.91
CA ARG A 19 -10.83 -7.10 -2.01
C ARG A 19 -9.99 -6.08 -2.78
N PHE A 20 -10.53 -4.90 -3.07
CA PHE A 20 -9.76 -3.83 -3.73
C PHE A 20 -8.67 -3.24 -2.83
N LEU A 21 -8.90 -3.19 -1.52
CA LEU A 21 -7.87 -2.83 -0.55
C LEU A 21 -6.74 -3.87 -0.51
N GLU A 22 -7.05 -5.16 -0.68
CA GLU A 22 -6.03 -6.22 -0.82
C GLU A 22 -5.18 -6.06 -2.07
N ILE A 23 -5.80 -5.78 -3.21
CA ILE A 23 -5.08 -5.48 -4.45
C ILE A 23 -4.16 -4.26 -4.24
N SER A 24 -4.67 -3.23 -3.56
CA SER A 24 -3.89 -2.03 -3.25
C SER A 24 -2.69 -2.34 -2.36
N LEU A 25 -2.85 -3.19 -1.34
CA LEU A 25 -1.76 -3.66 -0.47
C LEU A 25 -0.70 -4.45 -1.26
N GLY A 26 -1.13 -5.33 -2.16
CA GLY A 26 -0.23 -6.07 -3.06
C GLY A 26 0.69 -5.13 -3.83
N SER A 27 0.12 -4.12 -4.49
CA SER A 27 0.91 -3.10 -5.19
C SER A 27 1.86 -2.30 -4.29
N ILE A 28 1.53 -2.11 -3.01
CA ILE A 28 2.43 -1.41 -2.07
C ILE A 28 3.61 -2.30 -1.68
N TYR A 29 3.40 -3.60 -1.49
CA TYR A 29 4.51 -4.55 -1.24
C TYR A 29 5.44 -4.69 -2.46
N GLU A 30 4.89 -4.65 -3.67
CA GLU A 30 5.68 -4.58 -4.90
C GLU A 30 6.55 -3.32 -4.93
N LEU A 31 5.95 -2.14 -4.66
CA LEU A 31 6.68 -0.88 -4.57
C LEU A 31 7.77 -0.89 -3.49
N GLU A 32 7.49 -1.46 -2.32
CA GLU A 32 8.47 -1.60 -1.23
C GLU A 32 9.68 -2.43 -1.68
N THR A 33 9.42 -3.51 -2.42
CA THR A 33 10.48 -4.37 -2.98
C THR A 33 11.32 -3.62 -4.01
N GLU A 34 10.70 -2.90 -4.94
CA GLU A 34 11.39 -2.09 -5.95
C GLU A 34 12.19 -0.94 -5.32
N LEU A 35 11.66 -0.32 -4.26
CA LEU A 35 12.34 0.71 -3.48
C LEU A 35 13.61 0.16 -2.83
N LEU A 36 13.52 -1.03 -2.21
CA LEU A 36 14.68 -1.71 -1.61
C LEU A 36 15.74 -2.05 -2.67
N VAL A 37 15.33 -2.55 -3.84
CA VAL A 37 16.25 -2.83 -4.94
C VAL A 37 16.93 -1.54 -5.41
N SER A 38 16.17 -0.46 -5.60
CA SER A 38 16.71 0.84 -6.02
C SER A 38 17.72 1.41 -5.03
N TYR A 39 17.46 1.27 -3.73
CA TYR A 39 18.42 1.65 -2.69
C TYR A 39 19.70 0.80 -2.72
N LYS A 40 19.58 -0.53 -2.88
CA LYS A 40 20.74 -1.43 -2.99
C LYS A 40 21.61 -1.16 -4.22
N LEU A 41 21.04 -0.60 -5.27
CA LEU A 41 21.75 -0.17 -6.48
C LEU A 41 22.30 1.27 -6.37
N SER A 42 22.20 1.89 -5.20
CA SER A 42 22.65 3.26 -4.93
C SER A 42 21.96 4.31 -5.83
N TYR A 43 20.73 4.06 -6.25
CA TYR A 43 19.92 5.06 -6.98
C TYR A 43 19.22 6.06 -6.07
N LEU A 44 19.26 5.83 -4.75
CA LEU A 44 18.60 6.65 -3.74
C LEU A 44 19.55 6.93 -2.59
N GLU A 45 19.56 8.17 -2.13
CA GLU A 45 20.23 8.54 -0.88
C GLU A 45 19.57 7.85 0.32
N PRO A 46 20.34 7.46 1.36
CA PRO A 46 19.81 6.77 2.54
C PRO A 46 18.64 7.52 3.21
N GLU A 47 18.71 8.84 3.28
CA GLU A 47 17.67 9.67 3.91
C GLU A 47 16.36 9.64 3.11
N ILE A 48 16.44 9.60 1.77
CA ILE A 48 15.27 9.49 0.90
C ILE A 48 14.66 8.10 1.01
N TYR A 49 15.48 7.06 1.03
CA TYR A 49 15.03 5.68 1.25
C TYR A 49 14.26 5.55 2.57
N ASP A 50 14.82 6.02 3.69
CA ASP A 50 14.19 5.94 5.01
C ASP A 50 12.85 6.72 5.06
N GLN A 51 12.81 7.91 4.46
CA GLN A 51 11.57 8.70 4.36
C GLN A 51 10.47 7.97 3.57
N LEU A 52 10.82 7.39 2.42
CA LEU A 52 9.87 6.66 1.58
C LEU A 52 9.42 5.36 2.25
N GLN A 53 10.34 4.62 2.87
CA GLN A 53 10.05 3.40 3.61
C GLN A 53 9.06 3.66 4.76
N LYS A 54 9.26 4.74 5.53
CA LYS A 54 8.32 5.16 6.60
C LYS A 54 6.92 5.44 6.06
N LYS A 55 6.80 6.15 4.93
CA LYS A 55 5.51 6.44 4.28
C LYS A 55 4.82 5.16 3.79
N ILE A 56 5.57 4.24 3.20
CA ILE A 56 5.06 2.93 2.76
C ILE A 56 4.49 2.16 3.95
N SER A 57 5.26 2.04 5.04
CA SER A 57 4.82 1.33 6.24
C SER A 57 3.59 1.97 6.90
N GLU A 58 3.50 3.31 6.90
CA GLU A 58 2.32 4.03 7.38
C GLU A 58 1.08 3.69 6.54
N LEU A 59 1.17 3.75 5.21
CA LEU A 59 0.07 3.42 4.30
C LEU A 59 -0.38 1.95 4.45
N GLN A 60 0.55 1.01 4.55
CA GLN A 60 0.24 -0.42 4.77
C GLN A 60 -0.55 -0.61 6.07
N ARG A 61 -0.15 0.06 7.15
CA ARG A 61 -0.86 0.01 8.45
C ARG A 61 -2.26 0.61 8.36
N MET A 62 -2.40 1.78 7.73
CA MET A 62 -3.70 2.44 7.57
C MET A 62 -4.67 1.57 6.77
N ILE A 63 -4.22 1.02 5.64
CA ILE A 63 -5.07 0.19 4.78
C ILE A 63 -5.44 -1.13 5.49
N ASN A 64 -4.49 -1.81 6.14
CA ASN A 64 -4.79 -3.02 6.89
C ASN A 64 -5.77 -2.77 8.04
N GLY A 65 -5.57 -1.69 8.80
CA GLY A 65 -6.46 -1.30 9.89
C GLY A 65 -7.88 -1.04 9.40
N PHE A 66 -8.02 -0.24 8.34
CA PHE A 66 -9.33 0.06 7.75
C PHE A 66 -9.98 -1.19 7.13
N LYS A 67 -9.24 -2.00 6.37
CA LYS A 67 -9.74 -3.27 5.81
C LYS A 67 -10.29 -4.19 6.90
N GLY A 68 -9.63 -4.27 8.05
CA GLY A 68 -10.09 -5.04 9.21
C GLY A 68 -11.47 -4.63 9.71
N THR A 69 -11.85 -3.36 9.58
CA THR A 69 -13.19 -2.87 9.96
C THR A 69 -14.30 -3.24 8.98
N LEU A 70 -13.97 -3.63 7.75
CA LEU A 70 -14.93 -3.96 6.70
C LEU A 70 -15.36 -5.43 6.67
N ILE A 71 -14.57 -6.32 7.28
CA ILE A 71 -14.77 -7.78 7.26
C ILE A 71 -15.52 -8.27 8.53
N ILE A 72 -16.02 -7.34 9.35
CA ILE A 72 -16.81 -7.61 10.55
C ILE A 72 -18.28 -7.90 10.16
#